data_AF-A0A1I1JCH4-F1
#
_entry.id   AF-A0A1I1JCH4-F1
#
_cell.length_a   1.000
_cell.length_b   1.000
_cell.length_c   1.000
_cell.angle_alpha   90.00
_cell.angle_beta   90.00
_cell.angle_gamma   90.00
#
_symmetry.space_group_name_H-M   'P 1'
#
loop_
_entity.id
_entity.type
_entity.pdbx_description
1 polymer ?
#
loop_
_entity_poly.entity_id
_entity_poly.type
_entity_poly.pdbx_seq_one_letter_code
_entity_poly.pdbx_strand_id
1 'polypeptide(L)'
;MTNPKTMPIQTRSALCDRLNRAAPDTLPESVATRARALLAPDPDTPLPQQLDDLSAGAESVRIATNTRADLPAFDTPLACAPGCAFCCLIPDGDGGLITQTEAERMHSALAPLAGQPDGRAWHPDACAALDPETRLCRAYDARPNICRAFFSFDAAACEIIADGGDADGSAITGDHLDYLATLAIARSALGDVPTYALQQLTIATVEGADCATALAAARHDDAELDATCDDFFYDIA
;
A
#
# COMPACT_ATOMS: atom_id res chain seq x y z
N MET A 1 -19.71 -22.36 -21.58
CA MET A 1 -18.84 -21.23 -21.97
C MET A 1 -18.00 -20.90 -20.74
N THR A 2 -16.69 -21.11 -20.80
CA THR A 2 -15.76 -20.78 -19.71
C THR A 2 -15.71 -19.26 -19.53
N ASN A 3 -15.74 -18.79 -18.27
CA ASN A 3 -15.65 -17.37 -17.97
C ASN A 3 -14.33 -16.81 -18.54
N PRO A 4 -14.33 -15.81 -19.42
CA PRO A 4 -13.10 -15.29 -20.02
C PRO A 4 -12.10 -14.73 -18.99
N LYS A 5 -12.53 -14.44 -17.75
CA LYS A 5 -11.65 -14.10 -16.63
C LYS A 5 -10.76 -15.27 -16.17
N THR A 6 -11.17 -16.52 -16.37
CA THR A 6 -10.45 -17.71 -15.86
C THR A 6 -9.48 -18.36 -16.86
N MET A 7 -9.40 -17.86 -18.10
CA MET A 7 -8.40 -18.37 -19.06
C MET A 7 -6.99 -17.86 -18.71
N PRO A 8 -5.92 -18.63 -18.93
CA PRO A 8 -4.56 -18.12 -18.74
C PRO A 8 -4.22 -17.06 -19.79
N ILE A 9 -3.55 -15.98 -19.37
CA ILE A 9 -3.04 -14.95 -20.27
C ILE A 9 -1.76 -15.46 -20.92
N GLN A 10 -1.80 -15.71 -22.23
CA GLN A 10 -0.67 -16.30 -22.97
C GLN A 10 0.01 -15.32 -23.94
N THR A 11 -0.59 -14.15 -24.18
CA THR A 11 -0.07 -13.15 -25.12
C THR A 11 -0.18 -11.75 -24.54
N ARG A 12 0.72 -10.85 -24.97
CA ARG A 12 0.68 -9.44 -24.59
C ARG A 12 -0.63 -8.77 -25.02
N SER A 13 -1.14 -9.09 -26.21
CA SER A 13 -2.45 -8.59 -26.66
C SER A 13 -3.57 -8.99 -25.70
N ALA A 14 -3.57 -10.24 -25.22
CA ALA A 14 -4.55 -10.69 -24.25
C ALA A 14 -4.44 -9.95 -22.90
N LEU A 15 -3.21 -9.63 -22.46
CA LEU A 15 -2.99 -8.80 -21.27
C LEU A 15 -3.56 -7.38 -21.48
N CYS A 16 -3.19 -6.71 -22.58
CA CYS A 16 -3.71 -5.39 -22.93
C CYS A 16 -5.25 -5.39 -22.95
N ASP A 17 -5.86 -6.37 -23.59
CA ASP A 17 -7.33 -6.49 -23.69
C ASP A 17 -8.00 -6.71 -22.34
N ARG A 18 -7.33 -7.37 -21.39
CA ARG A 18 -7.87 -7.54 -20.03
C ARG A 18 -7.75 -6.27 -19.21
N LEU A 19 -6.59 -5.64 -19.20
CA LEU A 19 -6.38 -4.36 -18.50
C LEU A 19 -7.35 -3.30 -19.04
N ASN A 20 -7.50 -3.18 -20.36
CA ASN A 20 -8.41 -2.20 -20.96
C ASN A 20 -9.89 -2.43 -20.61
N ARG A 21 -10.29 -3.68 -20.36
CA ARG A 21 -11.66 -4.06 -19.99
C ARG A 21 -11.87 -4.18 -18.48
N ALA A 22 -10.83 -4.03 -17.68
CA ALA A 22 -10.94 -4.02 -16.23
C ALA A 22 -11.78 -2.82 -15.80
N ALA A 23 -12.85 -3.10 -15.06
CA ALA A 23 -13.80 -2.13 -14.56
C ALA A 23 -14.21 -2.59 -13.16
N PRO A 24 -13.39 -2.33 -12.13
CA PRO A 24 -13.81 -2.53 -10.74
C PRO A 24 -14.95 -1.55 -10.41
N ASP A 25 -15.98 -2.04 -9.73
CA ASP A 25 -17.18 -1.25 -9.42
C ASP A 25 -16.91 -0.14 -8.38
N THR A 26 -15.80 -0.25 -7.65
CA THR A 26 -15.34 0.67 -6.59
C THR A 26 -14.56 1.89 -7.10
N LEU A 27 -14.32 1.98 -8.41
CA LEU A 27 -13.61 3.12 -9.01
C LEU A 27 -14.53 3.96 -9.89
N PRO A 28 -14.53 5.31 -9.76
CA PRO A 28 -15.10 6.19 -10.76
C PRO A 28 -14.46 5.96 -12.14
N GLU A 29 -15.24 6.03 -13.23
CA GLU A 29 -14.75 5.72 -14.59
C GLU A 29 -13.57 6.61 -15.01
N SER A 30 -13.51 7.86 -14.53
CA SER A 30 -12.38 8.77 -14.77
C SER A 30 -11.07 8.23 -14.14
N VAL A 31 -11.15 7.74 -12.91
CA VAL A 31 -10.04 7.11 -12.18
C VAL A 31 -9.64 5.80 -12.83
N ALA A 32 -10.61 4.93 -13.15
CA ALA A 32 -10.37 3.66 -13.84
C ALA A 32 -9.72 3.86 -15.22
N THR A 33 -10.14 4.88 -15.98
CA THR A 33 -9.51 5.24 -17.27
C THR A 33 -8.06 5.66 -17.09
N ARG A 34 -7.76 6.50 -16.11
CA ARG A 34 -6.39 6.92 -15.79
C ARG A 34 -5.53 5.73 -15.38
N ALA A 35 -6.01 4.88 -14.47
CA ALA A 35 -5.27 3.71 -13.98
C ALA A 35 -4.94 2.71 -15.10
N ARG A 36 -5.89 2.46 -16.03
CA ARG A 36 -5.64 1.64 -17.22
C ARG A 36 -4.54 2.21 -18.12
N ALA A 37 -4.50 3.54 -18.30
CA ALA A 37 -3.47 4.20 -19.08
C ALA A 37 -2.08 4.10 -18.42
N LEU A 38 -2.02 4.17 -17.08
CA LEU A 38 -0.77 4.02 -16.31
C LEU A 38 -0.22 2.58 -16.36
N LEU A 39 -1.09 1.57 -16.42
CA LEU A 39 -0.75 0.14 -16.47
C LEU A 39 -0.48 -0.39 -17.89
N ALA A 40 -0.28 0.50 -18.88
CA ALA A 40 -0.01 0.08 -20.24
C ALA A 40 1.15 -0.94 -20.30
N PRO A 41 0.96 -2.13 -20.89
CA PRO A 41 2.00 -3.15 -20.87
C PRO A 41 3.29 -2.71 -21.56
N ASP A 42 4.37 -2.71 -20.80
CA ASP A 42 5.73 -2.53 -21.30
C ASP A 42 6.11 -3.63 -22.33
N PRO A 43 6.43 -3.27 -23.59
CA PRO A 43 6.83 -4.23 -24.60
C PRO A 43 8.14 -4.96 -24.27
N ASP A 44 9.04 -4.33 -23.52
CA ASP A 44 10.41 -4.81 -23.28
C ASP A 44 10.49 -5.80 -22.11
N THR A 45 9.51 -5.76 -21.19
CA THR A 45 9.42 -6.71 -20.06
C THR A 45 8.80 -8.04 -20.51
N PRO A 46 9.44 -9.21 -20.28
CA PRO A 46 8.86 -10.50 -20.62
C PRO A 46 7.46 -10.70 -20.02
N LEU A 47 6.51 -11.22 -20.80
CA LEU A 47 5.11 -11.36 -20.36
C LEU A 47 4.96 -12.09 -19.01
N PRO A 48 5.63 -13.24 -18.74
CA PRO A 48 5.53 -13.89 -17.44
C PRO A 48 5.96 -12.98 -16.29
N GLN A 49 7.10 -12.29 -16.44
CA GLN A 49 7.58 -11.34 -15.44
C GLN A 49 6.57 -10.22 -15.20
N GLN A 50 5.97 -9.67 -16.27
CA GLN A 50 4.98 -8.61 -16.13
C GLN A 50 3.69 -9.08 -15.44
N LEU A 51 3.28 -10.34 -15.66
CA LEU A 51 2.14 -10.91 -14.94
C LEU A 51 2.46 -11.07 -13.46
N ASP A 52 3.67 -11.52 -13.13
CA ASP A 52 4.15 -11.64 -11.75
C ASP A 52 4.22 -10.26 -11.07
N ASP A 53 4.76 -9.24 -11.77
CA ASP A 53 4.88 -7.87 -11.25
C ASP A 53 3.51 -7.21 -11.02
N LEU A 54 2.54 -7.46 -11.91
CA LEU A 54 1.16 -7.00 -11.72
C LEU A 54 0.48 -7.73 -10.56
N SER A 55 0.66 -9.05 -10.45
CA SER A 55 0.05 -9.87 -9.40
C SER A 55 0.61 -9.56 -8.02
N ALA A 56 1.93 -9.35 -7.91
CA ALA A 56 2.60 -8.96 -6.67
C ALA A 56 2.47 -7.45 -6.35
N GLY A 57 1.85 -6.67 -7.24
CA GLY A 57 1.66 -5.22 -7.09
C GLY A 57 2.91 -4.36 -7.32
N ALA A 58 4.00 -4.93 -7.84
CA ALA A 58 5.25 -4.22 -8.13
C ALA A 58 5.04 -3.06 -9.12
N GLU A 59 4.17 -3.25 -10.13
CA GLU A 59 3.81 -2.19 -11.08
C GLU A 59 3.08 -1.02 -10.41
N SER A 60 2.15 -1.28 -9.49
CA SER A 60 1.47 -0.24 -8.72
C SER A 60 2.44 0.57 -7.86
N VAL A 61 3.40 -0.11 -7.22
CA VAL A 61 4.48 0.54 -6.45
C VAL A 61 5.36 1.42 -7.35
N ARG A 62 5.72 0.92 -8.53
CA ARG A 62 6.52 1.66 -9.52
C ARG A 62 5.79 2.90 -10.01
N ILE A 63 4.50 2.77 -10.35
CA ILE A 63 3.66 3.87 -10.81
C ILE A 63 3.55 4.95 -9.72
N ALA A 64 3.24 4.56 -8.47
CA ALA A 64 3.14 5.48 -7.36
C ALA A 64 4.46 6.22 -7.07
N THR A 65 5.59 5.52 -7.17
CA THR A 65 6.92 6.13 -7.02
C THR A 65 7.17 7.20 -8.09
N ASN A 66 6.79 6.91 -9.34
CA ASN A 66 6.97 7.85 -10.44
C ASN A 66 6.03 9.06 -10.33
N THR A 67 4.74 8.84 -10.06
CA THR A 67 3.76 9.93 -9.96
C THR A 67 4.03 10.82 -8.76
N ARG A 68 4.54 10.26 -7.66
CA ARG A 68 5.04 11.02 -6.51
C ARG A 68 6.18 11.98 -6.87
N ALA A 69 7.10 11.55 -7.74
CA ALA A 69 8.22 12.39 -8.15
C ALA A 69 7.78 13.63 -8.94
N ASP A 70 6.59 13.58 -9.55
CA ASP A 70 5.99 14.67 -10.31
C ASP A 70 5.09 15.58 -9.44
N LEU A 71 4.90 15.27 -8.15
CA LEU A 71 4.08 16.08 -7.27
C LEU A 71 4.73 17.45 -7.00
N PRO A 72 3.94 18.53 -6.96
CA PRO A 72 4.46 19.84 -6.58
C PRO A 72 4.96 19.81 -5.14
N ALA A 73 5.99 20.62 -4.87
CA ALA A 73 6.40 20.88 -3.50
C ALA A 73 5.24 21.55 -2.73
N PHE A 74 5.13 21.26 -1.43
CA PHE A 74 4.18 21.94 -0.58
C PHE A 74 4.64 23.38 -0.32
N ASP A 75 3.76 24.34 -0.57
CA ASP A 75 4.01 25.75 -0.23
C ASP A 75 3.95 25.98 1.30
N THR A 76 3.24 25.10 2.01
CA THR A 76 3.14 25.11 3.48
C THR A 76 4.15 24.14 4.08
N PRO A 77 4.95 24.54 5.09
CA PRO A 77 5.83 23.62 5.81
C PRO A 77 5.05 22.47 6.46
N LEU A 78 5.55 21.25 6.31
CA LEU A 78 4.99 20.08 6.99
C LEU A 78 5.32 20.10 8.48
N ALA A 79 4.40 19.58 9.31
CA ALA A 79 4.63 19.29 10.71
C ALA A 79 5.44 17.99 10.92
N CYS A 80 5.56 17.17 9.87
CA CYS A 80 6.36 15.94 9.88
C CYS A 80 7.84 16.24 10.17
N ALA A 81 8.39 15.64 11.22
CA ALA A 81 9.79 15.76 11.62
C ALA A 81 10.34 14.40 12.10
N PRO A 82 11.67 14.21 12.13
CA PRO A 82 12.28 13.00 12.69
C PRO A 82 11.79 12.74 14.12
N GLY A 83 11.32 11.51 14.40
CA GLY A 83 10.80 11.09 15.70
C GLY A 83 9.31 11.42 15.94
N CYS A 84 8.65 12.13 15.02
CA CYS A 84 7.19 12.18 14.97
C CYS A 84 6.64 10.84 14.49
N ALA A 85 5.75 10.22 15.26
CA ALA A 85 5.29 8.84 15.04
C ALA A 85 3.77 8.66 15.21
N PHE A 86 2.99 9.73 15.20
CA PHE A 86 1.53 9.65 15.34
C PHE A 86 0.86 8.83 14.21
N CYS A 87 1.32 8.98 12.96
CA CYS A 87 0.84 8.15 11.85
C CYS A 87 1.25 6.66 11.93
N CYS A 88 2.10 6.31 12.90
CA CYS A 88 2.51 4.95 13.17
C CYS A 88 1.79 4.35 14.39
N LEU A 89 0.84 5.08 14.99
CA LEU A 89 -0.10 4.54 15.97
C LEU A 89 -1.31 4.02 15.20
N ILE A 90 -1.56 2.71 15.30
CA ILE A 90 -2.44 1.96 14.42
C ILE A 90 -3.47 1.22 15.30
N PRO A 91 -4.48 1.93 15.82
CA PRO A 91 -5.43 1.38 16.79
C PRO A 91 -6.28 0.24 16.19
N ASP A 92 -6.60 0.30 14.90
CA ASP A 92 -7.40 -0.73 14.22
C ASP A 92 -6.59 -1.97 13.79
N GLY A 93 -5.26 -1.94 13.99
CA GLY A 93 -4.41 -3.10 13.76
C GLY A 93 -4.11 -3.45 12.30
N ASP A 94 -4.56 -2.65 11.32
CA ASP A 94 -4.26 -2.83 9.89
C ASP A 94 -2.94 -2.17 9.49
N GLY A 95 -2.83 -0.85 9.72
CA GLY A 95 -1.64 -0.06 9.43
C GLY A 95 -1.52 0.41 7.98
N GLY A 96 -2.56 0.18 7.19
CA GLY A 96 -2.63 0.48 5.78
C GLY A 96 -2.41 -0.76 4.93
N LEU A 97 -3.18 -0.83 3.85
CA LEU A 97 -3.10 -1.83 2.81
C LEU A 97 -1.80 -1.72 1.99
N ILE A 98 -1.03 -2.80 1.96
CA ILE A 98 0.21 -2.90 1.18
C ILE A 98 0.17 -4.06 0.17
N THR A 99 0.97 -3.93 -0.89
CA THR A 99 1.15 -5.00 -1.90
C THR A 99 2.02 -6.14 -1.37
N GLN A 100 1.99 -7.31 -2.03
CA GLN A 100 2.95 -8.39 -1.74
C GLN A 100 4.39 -7.91 -1.88
N THR A 101 4.69 -7.13 -2.92
CA THR A 101 6.03 -6.57 -3.16
C THR A 101 6.52 -5.73 -1.98
N GLU A 102 5.66 -4.89 -1.41
CA GLU A 102 6.00 -4.08 -0.24
C GLU A 102 6.09 -4.93 1.03
N ALA A 103 5.21 -5.92 1.17
CA ALA A 103 5.22 -6.82 2.32
C ALA A 103 6.52 -7.64 2.39
N GLU A 104 6.97 -8.20 1.27
CA GLU A 104 8.24 -8.92 1.19
C GLU A 104 9.45 -8.01 1.47
N ARG A 105 9.44 -6.76 0.97
CA ARG A 105 10.48 -5.76 1.24
C ARG A 105 10.53 -5.38 2.72
N MET A 106 9.37 -5.15 3.33
CA MET A 106 9.24 -4.84 4.75
C MET A 106 9.69 -6.02 5.62
N HIS A 107 9.29 -7.25 5.28
CA HIS A 107 9.74 -8.46 5.96
C HIS A 107 11.27 -8.56 5.93
N SER A 108 11.86 -8.47 4.74
CA SER A 108 13.31 -8.56 4.55
C SER A 108 14.07 -7.50 5.35
N ALA A 109 13.56 -6.26 5.40
CA ALA A 109 14.17 -5.18 6.16
C ALA A 109 14.07 -5.36 7.68
N LEU A 110 12.98 -5.96 8.18
CA LEU A 110 12.71 -6.12 9.61
C LEU A 110 13.19 -7.46 10.19
N ALA A 111 13.35 -8.50 9.38
CA ALA A 111 13.78 -9.82 9.83
C ALA A 111 15.08 -9.82 10.68
N PRO A 112 16.09 -8.97 10.41
CA PRO A 112 17.27 -8.85 11.27
C PRO A 112 16.99 -8.33 12.70
N LEU A 113 15.80 -7.77 12.93
CA LEU A 113 15.38 -7.19 14.21
C LEU A 113 14.54 -8.16 15.06
N ALA A 114 14.38 -9.41 14.62
CA ALA A 114 13.59 -10.41 15.32
C ALA A 114 13.98 -10.54 16.80
N GLY A 115 12.98 -10.47 17.69
CA GLY A 115 13.14 -10.55 19.14
C GLY A 115 13.66 -9.28 19.83
N GLN A 116 13.97 -8.20 19.09
CA GLN A 116 14.34 -6.92 19.68
C GLN A 116 13.10 -6.14 20.13
N PRO A 117 13.22 -5.24 21.14
CA PRO A 117 12.17 -4.28 21.45
C PRO A 117 11.78 -3.46 20.21
N ASP A 118 10.51 -3.11 20.11
CA ASP A 118 9.93 -2.37 18.99
C ASP A 118 9.01 -1.26 19.48
N GLY A 119 8.37 -0.53 18.55
CA GLY A 119 7.45 0.56 18.85
C GLY A 119 6.42 0.24 19.94
N ARG A 120 6.00 -1.02 20.09
CA ARG A 120 5.01 -1.46 21.09
C ARG A 120 5.51 -1.32 22.52
N ALA A 121 6.83 -1.23 22.72
CA ALA A 121 7.43 -0.90 24.02
C ALA A 121 7.28 0.60 24.38
N TRP A 122 7.03 1.47 23.40
CA TRP A 122 6.69 2.88 23.61
C TRP A 122 5.18 3.10 23.71
N HIS A 123 4.38 2.49 22.84
CA HIS A 123 2.92 2.58 22.83
C HIS A 123 2.30 1.29 22.28
N PRO A 124 1.27 0.67 22.90
CA PRO A 124 0.74 -0.63 22.48
C PRO A 124 0.32 -0.71 21.01
N ASP A 125 -0.23 0.38 20.47
CA ASP A 125 -0.70 0.46 19.08
C ASP A 125 0.39 0.91 18.08
N ALA A 126 1.63 1.11 18.53
CA ALA A 126 2.69 1.56 17.64
C ALA A 126 3.13 0.47 16.65
N CYS A 127 3.55 0.92 15.46
CA CYS A 127 4.12 0.05 14.46
C CYS A 127 5.38 -0.66 14.97
N ALA A 128 5.44 -1.98 14.79
CA ALA A 128 6.59 -2.78 15.19
C ALA A 128 7.87 -2.44 14.38
N ALA A 129 7.75 -1.70 13.27
CA ALA A 129 8.92 -1.18 12.56
C ALA A 129 9.66 -0.06 13.31
N LEU A 130 9.02 0.60 14.29
CA LEU A 130 9.62 1.71 15.02
C LEU A 130 10.68 1.25 16.03
N ASP A 131 11.71 2.05 16.17
CA ASP A 131 12.60 2.03 17.32
C ASP A 131 11.87 2.65 18.54
N PRO A 132 11.76 1.97 19.69
CA PRO A 132 10.97 2.47 20.82
C PRO A 132 11.54 3.71 21.50
N GLU A 133 12.85 3.93 21.43
CA GLU A 133 13.49 5.06 22.12
C GLU A 133 13.44 6.33 21.26
N THR A 134 13.76 6.18 19.97
CA THR A 134 13.89 7.30 19.03
C THR A 134 12.64 7.55 18.20
N ARG A 135 11.74 6.56 18.12
CA ARG A 135 10.54 6.56 17.28
C ARG A 135 10.83 6.70 15.79
N LEU A 136 12.05 6.40 15.38
CA LEU A 136 12.44 6.36 13.98
C LEU A 136 12.08 4.99 13.40
N CYS A 137 11.64 4.96 12.14
CA CYS A 137 11.39 3.71 11.44
C CYS A 137 12.71 3.00 11.13
N ARG A 138 12.86 1.77 11.63
CA ARG A 138 14.06 0.94 11.41
C ARG A 138 14.11 0.28 10.02
N ALA A 139 13.03 0.42 9.25
CA ALA A 139 12.90 -0.02 7.86
C ALA A 139 12.57 1.17 6.92
N TYR A 140 13.17 2.34 7.18
CA TYR A 140 12.83 3.60 6.51
C TYR A 140 12.83 3.54 4.97
N ASP A 141 13.82 2.84 4.40
CA ASP A 141 13.96 2.68 2.94
C ASP A 141 12.97 1.69 2.36
N ALA A 142 12.50 0.72 3.14
CA ALA A 142 11.50 -0.26 2.74
C ALA A 142 10.06 0.23 2.95
N ARG A 143 9.86 1.44 3.49
CA ARG A 143 8.53 1.99 3.79
C ARG A 143 7.57 1.85 2.59
N PRO A 144 6.37 1.29 2.80
CA PRO A 144 5.33 1.20 1.78
C PRO A 144 4.84 2.57 1.33
N ASN A 145 4.09 2.59 0.23
CA ASN A 145 3.57 3.80 -0.38
C ASN A 145 2.67 4.59 0.58
N ILE A 146 1.81 3.92 1.37
CA ILE A 146 0.96 4.59 2.36
C ILE A 146 1.78 5.41 3.37
N CYS A 147 2.87 4.84 3.91
CA CYS A 147 3.75 5.53 4.87
C CYS A 147 4.52 6.71 4.26
N ARG A 148 4.66 6.74 2.93
CA ARG A 148 5.28 7.83 2.21
C ARG A 148 4.26 8.88 1.80
N ALA A 149 3.03 8.46 1.50
CA ALA A 149 1.98 9.32 0.96
C ALA A 149 1.28 10.15 2.04
N PHE A 150 1.24 9.65 3.27
CA PHE A 150 0.67 10.37 4.39
C PHE A 150 1.58 11.51 4.85
N PHE A 151 1.00 12.70 5.04
CA PHE A 151 1.67 13.87 5.60
C PHE A 151 0.69 14.69 6.44
N SER A 152 1.23 15.64 7.22
CA SER A 152 0.42 16.55 8.02
C SER A 152 1.07 17.93 8.11
N PHE A 153 0.22 18.95 8.20
CA PHE A 153 0.60 20.34 8.49
C PHE A 153 0.39 20.71 9.97
N ASP A 154 -0.21 19.83 10.76
CA ASP A 154 -0.55 20.06 12.17
C ASP A 154 -0.26 18.81 13.02
N ALA A 155 0.76 18.91 13.87
CA ALA A 155 1.13 17.83 14.77
C ALA A 155 0.10 17.61 15.89
N ALA A 156 -0.60 18.66 16.33
CA ALA A 156 -1.63 18.54 17.36
C ALA A 156 -2.87 17.83 16.81
N ALA A 157 -3.22 18.07 15.54
CA ALA A 157 -4.26 17.30 14.86
C ALA A 157 -3.88 15.81 14.79
N CYS A 158 -2.62 15.48 14.43
CA CYS A 158 -2.16 14.10 14.42
C CYS A 158 -2.21 13.43 15.79
N GLU A 159 -1.90 14.15 16.87
CA GLU A 159 -2.01 13.63 18.24
C GLU A 159 -3.47 13.30 18.59
N ILE A 160 -4.41 14.19 18.28
CA ILE A 160 -5.85 13.96 18.48
C ILE A 160 -6.31 12.72 17.70
N ILE A 161 -5.94 12.60 16.43
CA ILE A 161 -6.30 11.45 15.58
C ILE A 161 -5.71 10.16 16.16
N ALA A 162 -4.45 10.18 16.59
CA ALA A 162 -3.80 9.01 17.15
C ALA A 162 -4.43 8.52 18.46
N ASP A 163 -5.05 9.43 19.23
CA ASP A 163 -5.84 9.11 20.42
C ASP A 163 -7.29 8.67 20.09
N GLY A 164 -7.62 8.51 18.80
CA GLY A 164 -8.95 8.11 18.33
C GLY A 164 -9.96 9.27 18.22
N GLY A 165 -9.48 10.51 18.28
CA GLY A 165 -10.28 11.70 18.02
C GLY A 165 -10.39 12.04 16.53
N ASP A 166 -11.10 13.14 16.25
CA ASP A 166 -11.29 13.67 14.90
C ASP A 166 -10.71 15.10 14.83
N ALA A 167 -9.85 15.34 13.85
CA ALA A 167 -9.20 16.63 13.64
C ALA A 167 -8.73 16.79 12.18
N ASP A 168 -8.82 18.02 11.67
CA ASP A 168 -8.27 18.37 10.36
C ASP A 168 -6.78 18.72 10.48
N GLY A 169 -5.95 18.13 9.62
CA GLY A 169 -4.52 18.50 9.58
C GLY A 169 -3.63 17.53 8.82
N SER A 170 -4.07 16.27 8.69
CA SER A 170 -3.41 15.26 7.85
C SER A 170 -4.01 15.18 6.45
N ALA A 171 -3.21 14.71 5.50
CA ALA A 171 -3.63 14.43 4.14
C ALA A 171 -2.78 13.31 3.53
N ILE A 172 -3.26 12.79 2.40
CA ILE A 172 -2.58 11.77 1.59
C ILE A 172 -2.31 12.34 0.21
N THR A 173 -1.11 12.08 -0.32
CA THR A 173 -0.72 12.53 -1.67
C THR A 173 -1.42 11.71 -2.76
N GLY A 174 -1.65 12.33 -3.91
CA GLY A 174 -2.38 11.72 -5.03
C GLY A 174 -1.74 10.46 -5.62
N ASP A 175 -0.45 10.22 -5.40
CA ASP A 175 0.20 8.97 -5.83
C ASP A 175 -0.36 7.73 -5.11
N HIS A 176 -0.93 7.88 -3.91
CA HIS A 176 -1.62 6.79 -3.23
C HIS A 176 -2.94 6.43 -3.92
N LEU A 177 -3.62 7.40 -4.52
CA LEU A 177 -4.82 7.16 -5.32
C LEU A 177 -4.47 6.39 -6.60
N ASP A 178 -3.39 6.77 -7.30
CA ASP A 178 -2.89 6.03 -8.46
C ASP A 178 -2.45 4.60 -8.06
N TYR A 179 -1.83 4.44 -6.89
CA TYR A 179 -1.47 3.14 -6.33
C TYR A 179 -2.69 2.22 -6.14
N LEU A 180 -3.73 2.68 -5.41
CA LEU A 180 -4.93 1.89 -5.14
C LEU A 180 -5.69 1.58 -6.44
N ALA A 181 -5.87 2.58 -7.30
CA ALA A 181 -6.61 2.41 -8.54
C ALA A 181 -5.93 1.42 -9.50
N THR A 182 -4.60 1.49 -9.62
CA THR A 182 -3.86 0.53 -10.46
C THR A 182 -3.90 -0.88 -9.86
N LEU A 183 -3.84 -1.02 -8.55
CA LEU A 183 -3.95 -2.32 -7.88
C LEU A 183 -5.33 -2.95 -8.12
N ALA A 184 -6.40 -2.16 -8.03
CA ALA A 184 -7.77 -2.60 -8.31
C ALA A 184 -7.99 -2.99 -9.79
N ILE A 185 -7.41 -2.24 -10.74
CA ILE A 185 -7.41 -2.61 -12.16
C ILE A 185 -6.65 -3.92 -12.38
N ALA A 186 -5.48 -4.10 -11.78
CA ALA A 186 -4.71 -5.34 -11.86
C ALA A 186 -5.52 -6.52 -11.31
N ARG A 187 -6.15 -6.38 -10.14
CA ARG A 187 -7.02 -7.39 -9.54
C ARG A 187 -8.20 -7.75 -10.44
N SER A 188 -8.89 -6.74 -11.00
CA SER A 188 -10.01 -6.96 -11.92
C SER A 188 -9.59 -7.68 -13.22
N ALA A 189 -8.37 -7.44 -13.70
CA ALA A 189 -7.81 -8.07 -14.90
C ALA A 189 -7.27 -9.50 -14.66
N LEU A 190 -6.62 -9.75 -13.51
CA LEU A 190 -5.86 -10.97 -13.24
C LEU A 190 -6.55 -11.95 -12.28
N GLY A 191 -7.36 -11.45 -11.36
CA GLY A 191 -7.92 -12.24 -10.25
C GLY A 191 -7.07 -12.11 -8.99
N ASP A 192 -6.16 -13.06 -8.74
CA ASP A 192 -5.40 -13.15 -7.48
C ASP A 192 -4.29 -12.09 -7.43
N VAL A 193 -4.58 -10.99 -6.72
CA VAL A 193 -3.67 -9.88 -6.45
C VAL A 193 -3.78 -9.59 -4.95
N PRO A 194 -3.02 -10.28 -4.10
CA PRO A 194 -3.21 -10.22 -2.65
C PRO A 194 -2.77 -8.87 -2.07
N THR A 195 -3.36 -8.54 -0.93
CA THR A 195 -3.06 -7.33 -0.14
C THR A 195 -2.84 -7.73 1.30
N TYR A 196 -2.07 -6.93 2.03
CA TYR A 196 -1.60 -7.27 3.38
C TYR A 196 -1.74 -6.09 4.34
N ALA A 197 -1.96 -6.41 5.61
CA ALA A 197 -2.01 -5.49 6.74
C ALA A 197 -0.57 -5.20 7.18
N LEU A 198 -0.12 -3.96 7.02
CA LEU A 198 1.23 -3.55 7.39
C LEU A 198 1.53 -3.87 8.87
N GLN A 199 0.60 -3.61 9.77
CA GLN A 199 0.81 -3.78 11.21
C GLN A 199 0.99 -5.25 11.56
N GLN A 200 0.10 -6.13 11.08
CA GLN A 200 0.21 -7.57 11.31
C GLN A 200 1.51 -8.14 10.73
N LEU A 201 1.90 -7.69 9.55
CA LEU A 201 3.16 -8.11 8.93
C LEU A 201 4.36 -7.71 9.79
N THR A 202 4.43 -6.45 10.22
CA THR A 202 5.57 -5.94 10.98
C THR A 202 5.68 -6.63 12.34
N ILE A 203 4.54 -6.89 13.00
CA ILE A 203 4.45 -7.65 14.24
C ILE A 203 4.98 -9.07 14.04
N ALA A 204 4.43 -9.82 13.08
CA ALA A 204 4.82 -11.20 12.82
C ALA A 204 6.32 -11.29 12.50
N THR A 205 6.84 -10.34 11.71
CA THR A 205 8.26 -10.31 11.35
C THR A 205 9.16 -10.09 12.55
N VAL A 206 8.87 -9.11 13.40
CA VAL A 206 9.69 -8.81 14.60
C VAL A 206 9.54 -9.90 15.66
N GLU A 207 8.43 -10.63 15.69
CA GLU A 207 8.26 -11.83 16.52
C GLU A 207 9.00 -13.06 15.97
N GLY A 208 9.66 -12.94 14.81
CA GLY A 208 10.56 -13.94 14.26
C GLY A 208 9.90 -14.91 13.28
N ALA A 209 8.71 -14.61 12.76
CA ALA A 209 8.10 -15.39 11.70
C ALA A 209 8.92 -15.33 10.41
N ASP A 210 9.01 -16.46 9.70
CA ASP A 210 9.53 -16.46 8.33
C ASP A 210 8.59 -15.70 7.37
N CYS A 211 9.08 -15.40 6.16
CA CYS A 211 8.34 -14.56 5.21
C CYS A 211 6.98 -15.16 4.86
N ALA A 212 6.90 -16.46 4.59
CA ALA A 212 5.66 -17.13 4.24
C ALA A 212 4.63 -17.06 5.38
N THR A 213 5.06 -17.28 6.63
CA THR A 213 4.20 -17.21 7.81
C THR A 213 3.73 -15.78 8.08
N ALA A 214 4.62 -14.80 7.96
CA ALA A 214 4.30 -13.38 8.15
C ALA A 214 3.30 -12.89 7.09
N LEU A 215 3.51 -13.24 5.81
CA LEU A 215 2.57 -12.93 4.73
C LEU A 215 1.21 -13.60 4.95
N ALA A 216 1.18 -14.87 5.37
CA ALA A 216 -0.07 -15.56 5.65
C ALA A 216 -0.87 -14.92 6.80
N ALA A 217 -0.19 -14.49 7.86
CA ALA A 217 -0.82 -13.82 9.00
C ALA A 217 -1.33 -12.41 8.66
N ALA A 218 -0.65 -11.71 7.74
CA ALA A 218 -0.98 -10.36 7.35
C ALA A 218 -1.96 -10.27 6.17
N ARG A 219 -2.25 -11.38 5.48
CA ARG A 219 -3.07 -11.35 4.26
C ARG A 219 -4.49 -10.89 4.58
N HIS A 220 -4.97 -9.91 3.83
CA HIS A 220 -6.36 -9.46 3.89
C HIS A 220 -7.32 -10.47 3.28
N ASP A 221 -8.57 -10.39 3.73
CA ASP A 221 -9.69 -10.97 3.02
C ASP A 221 -9.88 -10.28 1.65
N ASP A 222 -10.53 -10.97 0.72
CA ASP A 222 -10.65 -10.52 -0.68
C ASP A 222 -11.33 -9.15 -0.84
N ALA A 223 -12.21 -8.77 0.10
CA ALA A 223 -13.01 -7.55 0.06
C ALA A 223 -12.22 -6.28 0.48
N GLU A 224 -11.06 -6.42 1.12
CA GLU A 224 -10.39 -5.29 1.77
C GLU A 224 -9.95 -4.19 0.80
N LEU A 225 -9.43 -4.57 -0.39
CA LEU A 225 -9.07 -3.59 -1.42
C LEU A 225 -10.29 -2.84 -1.96
N ASP A 226 -11.43 -3.53 -2.08
CA ASP A 226 -12.65 -2.91 -2.57
C ASP A 226 -13.18 -1.92 -1.54
N ALA A 227 -13.22 -2.30 -0.26
CA ALA A 227 -13.57 -1.41 0.84
C ALA A 227 -12.63 -0.20 0.93
N THR A 228 -11.31 -0.43 0.86
CA THR A 228 -10.32 0.65 0.84
C THR A 228 -10.54 1.58 -0.36
N CYS A 229 -10.79 1.04 -1.56
CA CYS A 229 -11.09 1.89 -2.73
C CYS A 229 -12.36 2.72 -2.50
N ASP A 230 -13.43 2.12 -1.98
CA ASP A 230 -14.67 2.84 -1.69
C ASP A 230 -14.40 4.02 -0.74
N ASP A 231 -13.67 3.81 0.35
CA ASP A 231 -13.34 4.88 1.32
C ASP A 231 -12.56 6.05 0.68
N PHE A 232 -11.62 5.75 -0.23
CA PHE A 232 -10.78 6.77 -0.87
C PHE A 232 -11.46 7.47 -2.06
N PHE A 233 -12.39 6.81 -2.74
CA PHE A 233 -13.00 7.31 -3.97
C PHE A 233 -14.48 7.70 -3.84
N TYR A 234 -15.11 7.48 -2.68
CA TYR A 234 -16.53 7.78 -2.43
C TYR A 234 -16.93 9.20 -2.85
N ASP A 235 -16.09 10.20 -2.52
CA ASP A 235 -16.37 11.62 -2.76
C ASP A 235 -15.84 12.15 -4.11
N ILE A 236 -15.27 11.29 -4.96
CA ILE A 236 -14.60 11.68 -6.22
C ILE A 236 -15.53 11.55 -7.45
N ALA A 237 -16.82 11.24 -7.23
CA ALA A 237 -17.84 11.06 -8.28
C ALA A 237 -18.50 12.36 -8.77
#